data_AF-A0A925BLN2-F1
#
_entry.id   AF-A0A925BLN2-F1
#
_cell.length_a   1.000
_cell.length_b   1.000
_cell.length_c   1.000
_cell.angle_alpha   90.00
_cell.angle_beta   90.00
_cell.angle_gamma   90.00
#
_symmetry.space_group_name_H-M   'P 1'
#
loop_
_entity.id
_entity.type
_entity.pdbx_description
1 polymer ?
#
loop_
_entity_poly.entity_id
_entity_poly.type
_entity_poly.pdbx_seq_one_letter_code
_entity_poly.pdbx_strand_id
1 'polypeptide(L)'
;MTDFRRSQDKETRVVAPTETKPFGLADLQALIAKMYSSKDEARGVDGTFMWLMEEVGELAAALREGTPEELALEFADVLAWLATIANVTGVDLQAAVLKKYGNGCPGCGQMVCACGLEEKP
;
A
#
# COMPACT_ATOMS: atom_id res chain seq x y z
N MET A 1 -56.73 -10.55 13.63
CA MET A 1 -56.12 -10.00 12.40
C MET A 1 -55.48 -8.68 12.81
N THR A 2 -54.21 -8.75 13.25
CA THR A 2 -53.00 -8.24 12.53
C THR A 2 -52.93 -6.70 12.63
N ASP A 3 -51.91 -6.04 13.16
CA ASP A 3 -50.45 -6.23 13.11
C ASP A 3 -49.81 -5.78 14.45
N PHE A 4 -48.90 -6.49 15.11
CA PHE A 4 -47.53 -6.89 14.75
C PHE A 4 -46.53 -5.73 14.50
N ARG A 5 -45.89 -5.33 15.62
CA ARG A 5 -44.51 -4.83 15.79
C ARG A 5 -44.11 -3.51 15.09
N ARG A 6 -44.07 -2.49 15.96
CA ARG A 6 -43.20 -1.30 15.93
C ARG A 6 -41.79 -1.65 15.43
N SER A 7 -41.45 -1.22 14.22
CA SER A 7 -40.08 -1.18 13.69
C SER A 7 -39.23 -0.31 14.62
N GLN A 8 -38.19 -0.90 15.20
CA GLN A 8 -37.11 -0.12 15.79
C GLN A 8 -36.09 0.12 14.68
N ASP A 9 -36.05 1.36 14.21
CA ASP A 9 -35.03 1.84 13.32
C ASP A 9 -33.70 1.80 14.08
N LYS A 10 -32.82 0.87 13.67
CA LYS A 10 -31.44 0.79 14.14
C LYS A 10 -30.68 1.96 13.56
N GLU A 11 -30.62 3.05 14.32
CA GLU A 11 -29.80 4.21 14.01
C GLU A 11 -28.33 3.78 13.91
N THR A 12 -27.82 3.76 12.68
CA THR A 12 -26.42 3.48 12.35
C THR A 12 -25.55 4.51 13.05
N ARG A 13 -24.94 4.12 14.18
CA ARG A 13 -23.96 4.94 14.87
C ARG A 13 -22.75 5.13 13.96
N VAL A 14 -22.69 6.26 13.26
CA VAL A 14 -21.51 6.70 12.52
C VAL A 14 -20.38 6.87 13.53
N VAL A 15 -19.38 5.98 13.46
CA VAL A 15 -18.16 6.10 14.27
C VAL A 15 -17.36 7.24 13.63
N ALA A 16 -17.17 8.34 14.38
CA ALA A 16 -16.37 9.47 13.91
C ALA A 16 -14.94 9.01 13.59
N PRO A 17 -14.27 9.56 12.54
CA PRO A 17 -12.89 9.22 12.26
C PRO A 17 -12.02 9.67 13.44
N THR A 18 -11.38 8.71 14.11
CA THR A 18 -10.28 9.01 15.03
C THR A 18 -9.18 9.71 14.25
N GLU A 19 -8.73 10.88 14.71
CA GLU A 19 -7.59 11.56 14.09
C GLU A 19 -6.38 10.62 14.06
N THR A 20 -6.11 10.07 12.89
CA THR A 20 -4.93 9.25 12.65
C THR A 20 -3.77 10.19 12.40
N LYS A 21 -2.68 10.00 13.15
CA LYS A 21 -1.41 10.67 12.86
C LYS A 21 -1.07 10.45 11.38
N PRO A 22 -0.57 11.48 10.66
CA PRO A 22 -0.05 11.28 9.31
C PRO A 22 0.96 10.14 9.29
N PHE A 23 0.76 9.17 8.40
CA PHE A 23 1.63 8.02 8.22
C PHE A 23 2.15 8.05 6.77
N GLY A 24 3.42 8.44 6.61
CA GLY A 24 4.07 8.59 5.32
C GLY A 24 4.93 7.40 4.91
N LEU A 25 5.55 7.49 3.73
CA LEU A 25 6.47 6.46 3.23
C LEU A 25 7.67 6.25 4.16
N ALA A 26 8.20 7.33 4.76
CA ALA A 26 9.27 7.22 5.73
C ALA A 26 8.84 6.46 7.00
N ASP A 27 7.60 6.67 7.47
CA ASP A 27 7.07 5.97 8.64
C ASP A 27 6.86 4.48 8.33
N LEU A 28 6.31 4.15 7.16
CA LEU A 28 6.17 2.78 6.69
C LEU A 28 7.54 2.09 6.61
N GLN A 29 8.50 2.71 5.93
CA GLN A 29 9.82 2.13 5.73
C GLN A 29 10.53 1.86 7.07
N ALA A 30 10.45 2.80 8.02
CA ALA A 30 10.99 2.65 9.37
C ALA A 30 10.26 1.58 10.19
N LEU A 31 8.93 1.48 10.07
CA LEU A 31 8.13 0.45 10.72
C LEU A 31 8.54 -0.95 10.24
N ILE A 32 8.64 -1.15 8.92
CA ILE A 32 9.08 -2.41 8.32
C ILE A 32 10.51 -2.77 8.74
N ALA A 33 11.44 -1.80 8.70
CA ALA A 33 12.81 -2.01 9.16
C ALA A 33 12.84 -2.52 10.61
N LYS A 34 12.01 -1.94 11.49
CA LYS A 34 11.90 -2.35 12.89
C LYS A 34 11.34 -3.76 13.06
N MET A 35 10.35 -4.15 12.25
CA MET A 35 9.69 -5.45 12.38
C MET A 35 10.56 -6.62 11.86
N TYR A 36 11.30 -6.41 10.76
CA TYR A 36 11.90 -7.53 10.02
C TYR A 36 13.43 -7.48 9.81
N SER A 37 14.11 -6.41 10.26
CA SER A 37 15.57 -6.15 10.12
C SER A 37 16.47 -7.39 9.92
N SER A 38 16.73 -8.17 10.97
CA SER A 38 17.82 -9.15 10.98
C SER A 38 17.56 -10.42 10.17
N LYS A 39 16.30 -10.74 9.84
CA LYS A 39 15.97 -11.96 9.08
C LYS A 39 16.05 -11.75 7.58
N ASP A 40 15.69 -10.55 7.11
CA ASP A 40 15.63 -10.26 5.67
C ASP A 40 17.01 -9.92 5.11
N GLU A 41 17.85 -9.22 5.87
CA GLU A 41 19.25 -8.97 5.50
C GLU A 41 20.04 -10.28 5.25
N ALA A 42 19.75 -11.32 6.03
CA ALA A 42 20.40 -12.62 5.90
C ALA A 42 20.01 -13.38 4.61
N ARG A 43 18.86 -13.07 4.01
CA ARG A 43 18.38 -13.66 2.75
C ARG A 43 18.96 -12.99 1.51
N GLY A 44 19.47 -11.76 1.65
CA GLY A 44 19.99 -10.95 0.55
C GLY A 44 18.91 -10.50 -0.44
N VAL A 45 19.32 -9.65 -1.39
CA VAL A 45 18.41 -9.01 -2.36
C VAL A 45 17.57 -10.01 -3.14
N ASP A 46 18.19 -11.09 -3.64
CA ASP A 46 17.52 -12.09 -4.48
C ASP A 46 16.40 -12.81 -3.71
N GLY A 47 16.68 -13.21 -2.46
CA GLY A 47 15.69 -13.87 -1.61
C GLY A 47 14.53 -12.95 -1.26
N THR A 48 14.81 -11.68 -0.93
CA THR A 48 13.78 -10.68 -0.62
C THR A 48 12.94 -10.33 -1.85
N PHE A 49 13.54 -10.27 -3.04
CA PHE A 49 12.82 -10.02 -4.29
C PHE A 49 11.82 -11.15 -4.61
N MET A 50 12.17 -12.41 -4.33
CA MET A 50 11.25 -13.52 -4.52
C MET A 50 10.00 -13.43 -3.63
N TRP A 51 10.15 -12.98 -2.37
CA TRP A 51 9.00 -12.71 -1.50
C TRP A 51 8.13 -11.57 -2.03
N LEU A 52 8.73 -10.45 -2.46
CA LEU A 52 7.96 -9.38 -3.11
C LEU A 52 7.14 -9.90 -4.30
N MET A 53 7.70 -10.81 -5.10
CA MET A 53 6.97 -11.39 -6.23
C MET A 53 5.85 -12.36 -5.81
N GLU A 54 6.00 -13.04 -4.67
CA GLU A 54 4.94 -13.85 -4.07
C GLU A 54 3.73 -12.98 -3.73
N GLU A 55 3.93 -11.87 -3.01
CA GLU A 55 2.87 -10.92 -2.65
C GLU A 55 2.19 -10.29 -3.86
N VAL A 56 2.96 -10.00 -4.93
CA VAL A 56 2.38 -9.53 -6.19
C VAL A 56 1.48 -10.60 -6.83
N GLY A 57 1.82 -11.88 -6.66
CA GLY A 57 1.00 -13.01 -7.07
C GLY A 57 -0.29 -13.13 -6.25
N GLU A 58 -0.21 -12.96 -4.94
CA GLU A 58 -1.36 -12.98 -4.02
C GLU A 58 -2.30 -11.78 -4.30
N LEU A 59 -1.74 -10.58 -4.47
CA LEU A 59 -2.49 -9.41 -4.95
C LEU A 59 -3.20 -9.68 -6.28
N ALA A 60 -2.54 -10.33 -7.24
CA ALA A 60 -3.16 -10.68 -8.50
C ALA A 60 -4.31 -11.68 -8.34
N ALA A 61 -4.24 -12.60 -7.37
CA ALA A 61 -5.34 -13.50 -7.03
C ALA A 61 -6.51 -12.76 -6.38
N ALA A 62 -6.23 -11.90 -5.39
CA ALA A 62 -7.25 -11.10 -4.70
C ALA A 62 -7.97 -10.13 -5.65
N LEU A 63 -7.29 -9.58 -6.65
CA LEU A 63 -7.92 -8.74 -7.68
C LEU A 63 -8.97 -9.49 -8.52
N ARG A 64 -8.85 -10.81 -8.68
CA ARG A 64 -9.79 -11.60 -9.48
C ARG A 64 -10.98 -12.07 -8.65
N GLU A 65 -10.71 -12.55 -7.44
CA GLU A 65 -11.68 -13.35 -6.67
C GLU A 65 -11.72 -13.01 -5.18
N GLY A 66 -10.89 -12.07 -4.72
CA GLY A 66 -10.79 -11.69 -3.32
C GLY A 66 -11.93 -10.80 -2.83
N THR A 67 -12.18 -10.87 -1.53
CA THR A 67 -13.01 -9.90 -0.81
C THR A 67 -12.32 -8.53 -0.77
N PRO A 68 -13.08 -7.43 -0.54
CA PRO A 68 -12.49 -6.10 -0.35
C PRO A 68 -11.44 -6.06 0.78
N GLU A 69 -11.65 -6.85 1.83
CA GLU A 69 -10.74 -6.98 2.95
C GLU A 69 -9.43 -7.69 2.56
N GLU A 70 -9.51 -8.83 1.87
CA GLU A 70 -8.33 -9.54 1.37
C GLU A 70 -7.54 -8.65 0.40
N LEU A 71 -8.22 -8.01 -0.56
CA LEU A 71 -7.58 -7.11 -1.51
C LEU A 71 -6.81 -5.98 -0.81
N ALA A 72 -7.38 -5.40 0.25
CA ALA A 72 -6.71 -4.35 1.02
C ALA A 72 -5.46 -4.87 1.75
N LEU A 73 -5.48 -6.11 2.25
CA LEU A 73 -4.32 -6.74 2.88
C LEU A 73 -3.20 -6.98 1.87
N GLU A 74 -3.51 -7.54 0.71
CA GLU A 74 -2.50 -7.82 -0.33
C GLU A 74 -1.81 -6.53 -0.84
N PHE A 75 -2.54 -5.42 -0.95
CA PHE A 75 -1.93 -4.12 -1.25
C PHE A 75 -0.95 -3.67 -0.16
N ALA A 76 -1.27 -3.94 1.11
CA ALA A 76 -0.40 -3.60 2.22
C ALA A 76 0.86 -4.48 2.23
N ASP A 77 0.72 -5.77 1.91
CA ASP A 77 1.86 -6.70 1.88
C ASP A 77 2.83 -6.40 0.74
N VAL A 78 2.34 -6.04 -0.45
CA VAL A 78 3.20 -5.53 -1.54
C VAL A 78 3.98 -4.29 -1.12
N LEU A 79 3.35 -3.35 -0.41
CA LEU A 79 4.04 -2.16 0.12
C LEU A 79 5.08 -2.53 1.19
N ALA A 80 4.76 -3.49 2.06
CA ALA A 80 5.66 -3.96 3.10
C ALA A 80 6.94 -4.56 2.50
N TRP A 81 6.80 -5.47 1.53
CA TRP A 81 7.95 -6.11 0.89
C TRP A 81 8.73 -5.20 -0.05
N LEU A 82 8.07 -4.20 -0.67
CA LEU A 82 8.77 -3.13 -1.38
C LEU A 82 9.65 -2.30 -0.42
N ALA A 83 9.14 -1.99 0.77
CA ALA A 83 9.93 -1.33 1.80
C ALA A 83 11.06 -2.23 2.33
N THR A 84 10.83 -3.53 2.48
CA THR A 84 11.86 -4.50 2.87
C THR A 84 13.03 -4.49 1.87
N ILE A 85 12.78 -4.62 0.57
CA ILE A 85 13.86 -4.60 -0.42
C ILE A 85 14.56 -3.24 -0.50
N ALA A 86 13.83 -2.13 -0.29
CA ALA A 86 14.42 -0.80 -0.20
C ALA A 86 15.38 -0.69 1.00
N ASN A 87 15.02 -1.25 2.15
CA ASN A 87 15.89 -1.31 3.33
C ASN A 87 17.16 -2.13 3.06
N VAL A 88 17.01 -3.32 2.46
CA VAL A 88 18.15 -4.19 2.12
C VAL A 88 19.11 -3.52 1.11
N THR A 89 18.58 -2.71 0.20
CA THR A 89 19.37 -2.01 -0.84
C THR A 89 19.83 -0.60 -0.46
N GLY A 90 19.45 -0.10 0.72
CA GLY A 90 19.79 1.24 1.19
C GLY A 90 19.09 2.38 0.44
N VAL A 91 17.91 2.12 -0.14
CA VAL A 91 17.11 3.12 -0.85
C VAL A 91 16.14 3.80 0.11
N ASP A 92 16.17 5.13 0.19
CA ASP A 92 15.13 5.94 0.85
C ASP A 92 13.93 6.10 -0.10
N LEU A 93 12.81 5.45 0.23
CA LEU A 93 11.62 5.46 -0.61
C LEU A 93 10.99 6.84 -0.72
N GLN A 94 10.91 7.58 0.38
CA GLN A 94 10.28 8.90 0.39
C GLN A 94 11.10 9.87 -0.47
N ALA A 95 12.42 9.89 -0.30
CA ALA A 95 13.31 10.71 -1.11
C ALA A 95 13.24 10.30 -2.59
N ALA A 96 13.20 9.00 -2.91
CA ALA A 96 13.08 8.52 -4.29
C ALA A 96 11.76 8.96 -4.94
N VAL A 97 10.64 8.83 -4.23
CA VAL A 97 9.32 9.25 -4.72
C VAL A 97 9.24 10.76 -4.89
N LEU A 98 9.70 11.56 -3.92
CA LEU A 98 9.72 13.02 -4.03
C LEU A 98 10.63 13.49 -5.16
N LYS A 99 11.79 12.86 -5.34
CA LYS A 99 12.70 13.17 -6.45
C LYS A 99 12.05 12.90 -7.81
N LYS A 100 11.30 11.81 -7.94
CA LYS A 100 10.71 11.40 -9.22
C LYS A 100 9.39 12.12 -9.51
N TYR A 101 8.50 12.23 -8.53
CA TYR A 101 7.11 12.66 -8.72
C TYR A 101 6.73 13.92 -7.91
N GLY A 102 7.62 14.42 -7.04
CA GLY A 102 7.30 15.52 -6.12
C GLY A 102 7.01 16.87 -6.79
N ASN A 103 7.34 17.02 -8.07
CA ASN A 103 7.12 18.25 -8.85
C ASN A 103 6.18 18.03 -10.07
N GLY A 104 5.46 16.91 -10.12
CA GLY A 104 4.58 16.53 -11.23
C GLY A 104 5.09 15.33 -12.03
N CYS A 105 4.43 15.07 -13.16
CA CYS A 105 4.75 13.97 -14.07
C CYS A 105 6.22 14.04 -14.53
N PRO A 106 7.01 12.96 -14.42
CA PRO A 106 8.41 12.95 -14.86
C PRO A 106 8.58 13.22 -16.37
N GLY A 107 7.60 12.83 -17.19
CA GLY A 107 7.62 13.02 -18.64
C GLY A 107 7.25 14.45 -19.06
N CYS A 108 6.04 14.92 -18.72
CA CYS A 108 5.53 16.21 -19.20
C CYS A 108 5.67 17.38 -18.21
N GLY A 109 6.14 17.13 -16.99
CA GLY A 109 6.32 18.15 -15.94
C GLY A 109 5.03 18.73 -15.35
N GLN A 110 3.85 18.26 -15.79
CA GLN A 110 2.57 18.76 -15.29
C GLN A 110 2.13 18.00 -14.03
N MET A 111 1.46 18.70 -13.10
CA MET A 111 0.88 18.06 -11.91
C MET A 111 -0.18 17.02 -12.24
N VAL A 112 -0.96 17.27 -13.30
CA VAL A 112 -1.86 16.29 -13.91
C VAL A 112 -1.22 15.88 -15.23
N CYS A 113 -0.86 14.59 -15.35
CA CYS A 113 -0.18 14.06 -16.51
C CYS A 113 -0.98 14.29 -17.81
N ALA A 114 -0.29 14.69 -18.88
CA ALA A 114 -0.84 14.88 -20.23
C ALA A 114 -0.09 14.08 -21.31
N CYS A 115 0.77 13.13 -20.89
CA CYS A 115 1.47 12.23 -21.81
C CYS A 115 0.46 11.34 -22.54
N GLY A 116 0.84 10.87 -23.74
CA GLY A 116 0.02 9.90 -24.47
C GLY A 116 -0.14 8.59 -23.70
N LEU A 117 -1.23 7.84 -23.92
CA LEU A 117 -1.47 6.56 -23.25
C LEU A 117 -0.38 5.50 -23.53
N GLU A 118 0.34 5.66 -24.63
CA GLU A 118 1.44 4.78 -25.06
C GLU A 118 2.79 5.19 -24.45
N GLU A 119 2.85 6.37 -23.82
CA GLU A 119 4.06 6.91 -23.20
C GLU A 119 4.09 6.53 -21.72
N LYS A 120 5.22 5.97 -21.27
CA LYS A 120 5.46 5.86 -19.83
C LYS A 120 5.57 7.27 -19.24
N PRO A 121 4.83 7.61 -18.18
CA PRO A 121 4.99 8.89 -17.49
C PRO A 121 6.40 9.08 -16.92
#